data_AF-A0A959I4F1-F1
#
_entry.id   AF-A0A959I4F1-F1
#
_cell.length_a   1.000
_cell.length_b   1.000
_cell.length_c   1.000
_cell.angle_alpha   90.00
_cell.angle_beta   90.00
_cell.angle_gamma   90.00
#
_symmetry.space_group_name_H-M   'P 1'
#
loop_
_entity.id
_entity.type
_entity.pdbx_description
1 polymer ?
#
loop_
_entity_poly.entity_id
_entity_poly.type
_entity_poly.pdbx_seq_one_letter_code
_entity_poly.pdbx_strand_id
1 'polypeptide(L)'
;MSKEKQSPDNSRRRALKGLAGLPFVGGILIGAYAESRKRKLAKRNILEALNINATRPESTADMSGDPIRVGIIGFGGRGSHLVRLLGYATPSWFERMKEEENEGAIKAFQEQENLNVQLTGVCDVFDVYAEEAVAAFPGCKRYRNYEEMLESPDIDAVVIATPDHWHAPISIAALQANKHVYVEKPMTHNIGETYALQEAV
;
A
#
# COMPACT_ATOMS: atom_id res chain seq x y z
N MET A 1 49.04 -25.03 -45.60
CA MET A 1 48.52 -26.00 -44.60
C MET A 1 49.27 -25.79 -43.28
N SER A 2 48.76 -24.92 -42.43
CA SER A 2 49.34 -24.60 -41.11
C SER A 2 48.34 -25.03 -40.05
N LYS A 3 48.74 -25.96 -39.19
CA LYS A 3 47.92 -26.59 -38.15
C LYS A 3 47.50 -25.57 -37.08
N GLU A 4 46.20 -25.48 -36.84
CA GLU A 4 45.60 -24.78 -35.71
C GLU A 4 45.96 -25.50 -34.40
N LYS A 5 46.50 -24.76 -33.43
CA LYS A 5 46.83 -25.25 -32.07
C LYS A 5 45.58 -25.09 -31.20
N GLN A 6 44.85 -26.18 -30.94
CA GLN A 6 43.80 -26.22 -29.92
C GLN A 6 44.41 -26.02 -28.51
N SER A 7 43.94 -25.02 -27.78
CA SER A 7 44.33 -24.76 -26.38
C SER A 7 43.62 -25.73 -25.41
N PRO A 8 44.26 -26.19 -24.33
CA PRO A 8 43.68 -27.19 -23.45
C PRO A 8 42.60 -26.62 -22.50
N ASP A 9 41.40 -27.20 -22.58
CA ASP A 9 40.39 -27.44 -21.53
C ASP A 9 40.28 -26.44 -20.35
N ASN A 10 39.80 -25.23 -20.64
CA ASN A 10 39.42 -24.23 -19.63
C ASN A 10 38.06 -24.52 -18.95
N SER A 11 37.30 -25.52 -19.43
CA SER A 11 35.95 -25.84 -18.97
C SER A 11 35.98 -26.63 -17.65
N ARG A 12 36.79 -27.70 -17.59
CA ARG A 12 36.91 -28.54 -16.39
C ARG A 12 37.48 -27.78 -15.19
N ARG A 13 38.44 -26.89 -15.43
CA ARG A 13 39.04 -26.04 -14.38
C ARG A 13 38.04 -25.04 -13.80
N ARG A 14 37.11 -24.51 -14.61
CA ARG A 14 36.02 -23.64 -14.13
C ARG A 14 34.95 -24.44 -13.37
N ALA A 15 34.62 -25.64 -13.83
CA ALA A 15 33.71 -26.55 -13.13
C ALA A 15 34.25 -26.94 -11.74
N LEU A 16 35.53 -27.29 -11.64
CA LEU A 16 36.20 -27.59 -10.36
C LEU A 16 36.23 -26.38 -9.41
N LYS A 17 36.47 -25.17 -9.93
CA LYS A 17 36.40 -23.93 -9.13
C LYS A 17 34.98 -23.62 -8.63
N GLY A 18 33.95 -23.92 -9.43
CA GLY A 18 32.55 -23.79 -9.01
C GLY A 18 32.18 -24.80 -7.91
N LEU A 19 32.61 -26.05 -8.04
CA LEU A 19 32.41 -27.10 -7.03
C LEU A 19 33.03 -26.76 -5.67
N ALA A 20 34.17 -26.06 -5.65
CA ALA A 20 34.80 -25.61 -4.41
C ALA A 20 33.97 -24.58 -3.63
N GLY A 21 33.04 -23.86 -4.29
CA GLY A 21 32.13 -22.89 -3.65
C GLY A 21 30.85 -23.50 -3.06
N LEU A 22 30.46 -24.71 -3.48
CA LEU A 22 29.23 -25.37 -3.02
C LEU A 22 29.16 -25.56 -1.48
N PRO A 23 30.24 -25.98 -0.80
CA PRO A 23 30.20 -26.14 0.66
C PRO A 23 29.93 -24.83 1.41
N PHE A 24 30.47 -23.72 0.90
CA PHE A 24 30.29 -22.40 1.50
C PHE A 24 28.86 -21.87 1.30
N VAL A 25 28.34 -21.98 0.07
CA VAL A 25 26.94 -21.63 -0.23
C VAL A 25 25.97 -22.51 0.55
N GLY A 26 26.24 -23.82 0.62
CA GLY A 26 25.45 -24.76 1.42
C GLY A 26 25.46 -24.40 2.91
N GLY A 27 26.62 -24.03 3.47
CA GLY A 27 26.74 -23.56 4.85
C GLY A 27 25.90 -22.30 5.13
N ILE A 28 25.92 -21.32 4.20
CA ILE A 28 25.09 -20.11 4.30
C ILE A 28 23.60 -20.45 4.26
N LEU A 29 23.17 -21.31 3.33
CA LEU A 29 21.77 -21.71 3.20
C LEU A 29 21.27 -22.47 4.44
N ILE A 30 22.07 -23.40 4.97
CA ILE A 30 21.76 -24.14 6.20
C ILE A 30 21.68 -23.18 7.39
N GLY A 31 22.61 -22.23 7.51
CA GLY A 31 22.60 -21.20 8.54
C GLY A 31 21.35 -20.32 8.47
N ALA A 32 20.99 -19.83 7.28
CA ALA A 32 19.80 -19.03 7.05
C ALA A 32 18.51 -19.81 7.36
N TYR A 33 18.47 -21.10 7.01
CA TYR A 33 17.35 -21.99 7.33
C TYR A 33 17.19 -22.20 8.86
N ALA A 34 18.30 -22.52 9.54
CA ALA A 34 18.31 -22.71 10.99
C ALA A 34 17.90 -21.44 11.74
N GLU A 35 18.38 -20.28 11.30
CA GLU A 35 18.04 -18.98 11.86
C GLU A 35 16.56 -18.64 11.63
N SER A 36 16.04 -18.88 10.42
CA SER A 36 14.62 -18.69 10.11
C SER A 36 13.71 -19.55 11.00
N ARG A 37 14.11 -20.81 11.26
CA ARG A 37 13.41 -21.71 12.19
C ARG A 37 13.45 -21.19 13.62
N LYS A 38 14.62 -20.76 14.12
CA LYS A 38 14.77 -20.18 15.46
C LYS A 38 13.87 -18.95 15.64
N ARG A 39 13.87 -18.04 14.66
CA ARG A 39 13.01 -16.83 14.69
C ARG A 39 11.53 -17.17 14.71
N LYS A 40 11.07 -18.13 13.90
CA LYS A 40 9.69 -18.61 13.92
C LYS A 40 9.30 -19.19 15.27
N LEU A 41 10.18 -20.00 15.88
CA LEU A 41 9.96 -20.57 17.19
C LEU A 41 9.92 -19.52 18.30
N ALA A 42 10.88 -18.57 18.30
CA ALA A 42 10.91 -17.47 19.25
C ALA A 42 9.65 -16.61 19.17
N LYS A 43 9.23 -16.25 17.94
CA LYS A 43 7.98 -15.52 17.71
C LYS A 43 6.77 -16.28 18.26
N ARG A 44 6.66 -17.59 18.00
CA ARG A 44 5.56 -18.41 18.51
C ARG A 44 5.55 -18.47 20.03
N ASN A 45 6.70 -18.71 20.66
CA ASN A 45 6.82 -18.77 22.11
C ASN A 45 6.47 -17.43 22.77
N ILE A 46 6.84 -16.30 22.15
CA ILE A 46 6.45 -14.96 22.62
C ILE A 46 4.93 -14.79 22.53
N LEU A 47 4.30 -15.18 21.42
CA LEU A 47 2.84 -15.09 21.27
C LEU A 47 2.10 -15.97 22.29
N GLU A 48 2.59 -17.18 22.53
CA GLU A 48 2.06 -18.09 23.56
C GLU A 48 2.23 -17.51 24.97
N ALA A 49 3.43 -16.99 25.30
CA ALA A 49 3.70 -16.38 26.60
C ALA A 49 2.86 -15.11 26.86
N LEU A 50 2.55 -14.35 25.80
CA LEU A 50 1.68 -13.18 25.86
C LEU A 50 0.19 -13.55 25.76
N ASN A 51 -0.15 -14.83 25.63
CA ASN A 51 -1.52 -15.31 25.39
C ASN A 51 -2.21 -14.59 24.21
N ILE A 52 -1.44 -14.23 23.18
CA ILE A 52 -1.94 -13.56 21.97
C ILE A 52 -2.29 -14.65 20.96
N ASN A 53 -3.60 -14.88 20.78
CA ASN A 53 -4.10 -15.68 19.68
C ASN A 53 -4.41 -14.74 18.50
N ALA A 54 -3.49 -14.65 17.55
CA ALA A 54 -3.64 -13.78 16.38
C ALA A 54 -4.61 -14.39 15.36
N THR A 55 -5.90 -14.40 15.68
CA THR A 55 -6.97 -14.66 14.73
C THR A 55 -7.37 -13.35 14.06
N ARG A 56 -7.57 -13.36 12.73
CA ARG A 56 -8.22 -12.21 12.10
C ARG A 56 -9.62 -12.08 12.69
N PRO A 57 -10.08 -10.85 13.01
CA PRO A 57 -11.47 -10.65 13.36
C PRO A 57 -12.36 -11.17 12.22
N GLU A 58 -13.57 -11.61 12.57
CA GLU A 58 -14.55 -11.95 11.54
C GLU A 58 -14.82 -10.73 10.67
N SER A 59 -14.98 -11.00 9.38
CA SER A 59 -15.35 -10.02 8.35
C SER A 59 -16.64 -9.32 8.75
N THR A 60 -16.69 -7.99 8.63
CA THR A 60 -17.94 -7.27 8.82
C THR A 60 -18.90 -7.63 7.68
N ALA A 61 -20.20 -7.72 7.97
CA ALA A 61 -21.19 -7.97 6.91
C ALA A 61 -21.12 -6.84 5.86
N ASP A 62 -21.42 -7.16 4.60
CA ASP A 62 -21.44 -6.18 3.52
C ASP A 62 -22.27 -4.95 3.91
N MET A 63 -21.67 -3.76 3.72
CA MET A 63 -22.31 -2.50 4.06
C MET A 63 -23.49 -2.24 3.09
N SER A 64 -24.66 -1.90 3.61
CA SER A 64 -25.88 -1.63 2.83
C SER A 64 -26.32 -0.17 2.92
N GLY A 65 -27.12 0.29 1.96
CA GLY A 65 -27.65 1.66 1.91
C GLY A 65 -27.04 2.48 0.77
N ASP A 66 -27.24 3.80 0.80
CA ASP A 66 -26.64 4.68 -0.19
C ASP A 66 -25.10 4.72 -0.03
N PRO A 67 -24.32 4.62 -1.12
CA PRO A 67 -22.87 4.64 -1.03
C PRO A 67 -22.34 5.95 -0.46
N ILE A 68 -21.33 5.88 0.42
CA ILE A 68 -20.64 7.09 0.90
C ILE A 68 -19.75 7.61 -0.23
N ARG A 69 -19.92 8.88 -0.61
CA ARG A 69 -19.10 9.51 -1.65
C ARG A 69 -17.80 10.03 -1.06
N VAL A 70 -16.69 9.47 -1.51
CA VAL A 70 -15.36 9.69 -0.94
C VAL A 70 -14.49 10.48 -1.90
N GLY A 71 -13.83 11.52 -1.38
CA GLY A 71 -12.71 12.21 -2.03
C GLY A 71 -11.35 11.74 -1.52
N ILE A 72 -10.38 11.53 -2.40
CA ILE A 72 -8.97 11.30 -2.02
C ILE A 72 -8.15 12.58 -2.19
N ILE A 73 -7.48 13.01 -1.12
CA ILE A 73 -6.54 14.13 -1.11
C ILE A 73 -5.13 13.56 -0.95
N GLY A 74 -4.36 13.59 -2.04
CA GLY A 74 -3.06 12.93 -2.18
C GLY A 74 -3.20 11.51 -2.74
N PHE A 75 -3.14 11.34 -4.06
CA PHE A 75 -3.20 10.05 -4.78
C PHE A 75 -1.82 9.46 -5.11
N GLY A 76 -0.82 9.75 -4.27
CA GLY A 76 0.53 9.18 -4.41
C GLY A 76 0.61 7.70 -3.99
N GLY A 77 1.80 7.25 -3.59
CA GLY A 77 2.03 5.85 -3.21
C GLY A 77 1.13 5.33 -2.08
N ARG A 78 0.91 6.12 -1.03
CA ARG A 78 -0.03 5.78 0.05
C ARG A 78 -1.49 6.00 -0.35
N GLY A 79 -1.81 7.11 -1.01
CA GLY A 79 -3.16 7.39 -1.50
C GLY A 79 -3.72 6.27 -2.38
N SER A 80 -2.96 5.87 -3.41
CA SER A 80 -3.33 4.74 -4.28
C SER A 80 -3.44 3.40 -3.54
N HIS A 81 -2.71 3.22 -2.43
CA HIS A 81 -2.88 2.05 -1.57
C HIS A 81 -4.20 2.09 -0.78
N LEU A 82 -4.56 3.23 -0.20
CA LEU A 82 -5.81 3.38 0.53
C LEU A 82 -7.01 3.27 -0.41
N VAL A 83 -6.93 3.85 -1.60
CA VAL A 83 -7.97 3.73 -2.63
C VAL A 83 -8.17 2.27 -3.06
N ARG A 84 -7.12 1.44 -3.06
CA ARG A 84 -7.26 -0.01 -3.27
C ARG A 84 -8.05 -0.70 -2.16
N LEU A 85 -7.84 -0.30 -0.90
CA LEU A 85 -8.62 -0.80 0.24
C LEU A 85 -10.08 -0.31 0.20
N LEU A 86 -10.37 0.75 -0.54
CA LEU A 86 -11.74 1.22 -0.82
C LEU A 86 -12.41 0.47 -1.99
N GLY A 87 -11.75 -0.49 -2.64
CA GLY A 87 -12.32 -1.20 -3.79
C GLY A 87 -11.84 -0.71 -5.16
N TYR A 88 -10.89 0.22 -5.23
CA TYR A 88 -10.50 0.89 -6.48
C TYR A 88 -9.02 0.68 -6.82
N ALA A 89 -8.73 0.13 -8.00
CA ALA A 89 -7.37 -0.11 -8.45
C ALA A 89 -7.16 0.42 -9.88
N THR A 90 -6.00 1.02 -10.13
CA THR A 90 -5.64 1.52 -11.46
C THR A 90 -5.25 0.37 -12.40
N PRO A 91 -5.44 0.52 -13.72
CA PRO A 91 -4.96 -0.47 -14.69
C PRO A 91 -3.45 -0.73 -14.57
N SER A 92 -2.68 0.35 -14.38
CA SER A 92 -1.22 0.30 -14.18
C SER A 92 -0.82 -0.57 -12.98
N TRP A 93 -1.63 -0.59 -11.91
CA TRP A 93 -1.38 -1.46 -10.77
C TRP A 93 -1.59 -2.93 -11.13
N PHE A 94 -2.67 -3.26 -11.84
CA PHE A 94 -2.91 -4.64 -12.28
C PHE A 94 -1.83 -5.15 -13.22
N GLU A 95 -1.37 -4.32 -14.16
CA GLU A 95 -0.26 -4.64 -15.06
C GLU A 95 1.01 -4.96 -14.27
N ARG A 96 1.40 -4.08 -13.35
CA ARG A 96 2.56 -4.30 -12.48
C ARG A 96 2.44 -5.57 -11.63
N MET A 97 1.29 -5.84 -11.03
CA MET A 97 1.11 -7.07 -10.23
C MET A 97 1.22 -8.34 -11.07
N LYS A 98 0.81 -8.30 -12.34
CA LYS A 98 0.99 -9.42 -13.28
C LYS A 98 2.47 -9.57 -13.66
N GLU A 99 3.17 -8.48 -13.94
CA GLU A 99 4.62 -8.48 -14.23
C GLU A 99 5.45 -9.01 -13.05
N GLU A 100 5.04 -8.69 -11.82
CA GLU A 100 5.67 -9.19 -10.59
C GLU A 100 5.23 -10.61 -10.19
N GLU A 101 4.37 -11.27 -10.98
CA GLU A 101 3.77 -12.58 -10.69
C GLU A 101 3.09 -12.63 -9.29
N ASN A 102 2.52 -11.51 -8.86
CA ASN A 102 1.93 -11.33 -7.53
C ASN A 102 0.42 -11.59 -7.51
N GLU A 103 0.04 -12.83 -7.84
CA GLU A 103 -1.37 -13.27 -7.85
C GLU A 103 -2.05 -13.11 -6.48
N GLY A 104 -1.28 -13.22 -5.39
CA GLY A 104 -1.79 -13.06 -4.03
C GLY A 104 -2.35 -11.65 -3.77
N ALA A 105 -1.70 -10.60 -4.30
CA ALA A 105 -2.18 -9.23 -4.17
C ALA A 105 -3.47 -9.00 -4.97
N ILE A 106 -3.55 -9.55 -6.19
CA ILE A 106 -4.75 -9.45 -7.03
C ILE A 106 -5.92 -10.18 -6.37
N LYS A 107 -5.68 -11.39 -5.87
CA LYS A 107 -6.68 -12.17 -5.14
C LYS A 107 -7.16 -11.45 -3.88
N ALA A 108 -6.24 -10.88 -3.10
CA ALA A 108 -6.59 -10.11 -1.91
C ALA A 108 -7.46 -8.89 -2.23
N PHE A 109 -7.21 -8.20 -3.35
CA PHE A 109 -8.05 -7.09 -3.82
C PHE A 109 -9.43 -7.56 -4.28
N GLN A 110 -9.53 -8.71 -4.94
CA GLN A 110 -10.80 -9.26 -5.43
C GLN A 110 -11.69 -9.82 -4.32
N GLU A 111 -11.08 -10.37 -3.26
CA GLU A 111 -11.77 -10.99 -2.12
C GLU A 111 -12.05 -10.01 -0.98
N GLN A 112 -11.71 -8.72 -1.13
CA GLN A 112 -11.96 -7.74 -0.07
C GLN A 112 -13.45 -7.44 0.08
N GLU A 113 -13.83 -7.03 1.29
CA GLU A 113 -15.19 -6.62 1.62
C GLU A 113 -15.61 -5.39 0.81
N ASN A 114 -16.89 -5.33 0.44
CA ASN A 114 -17.44 -4.14 -0.16
C ASN A 114 -17.82 -3.13 0.95
N LEU A 115 -17.06 -2.05 1.03
CA LEU A 115 -17.29 -0.98 2.01
C LEU A 115 -18.48 -0.06 1.67
N ASN A 116 -19.16 -0.29 0.54
CA ASN A 116 -20.24 0.54 0.01
C ASN A 116 -19.83 2.02 -0.10
N VAL A 117 -18.68 2.25 -0.74
CA VAL A 117 -18.11 3.58 -0.98
C VAL A 117 -18.05 3.87 -2.47
N GLN A 118 -18.22 5.13 -2.83
CA GLN A 118 -18.03 5.62 -4.19
C GLN A 118 -16.91 6.65 -4.24
N LEU A 119 -15.85 6.40 -5.00
CA LEU A 119 -14.80 7.40 -5.21
C LEU A 119 -15.27 8.47 -6.20
N THR A 120 -15.59 9.66 -5.71
CA THR A 120 -16.17 10.76 -6.52
C THR A 120 -15.21 11.93 -6.73
N GLY A 121 -14.08 11.97 -6.02
CA GLY A 121 -13.13 13.07 -6.14
C GLY A 121 -11.67 12.66 -5.94
N VAL A 122 -10.77 13.28 -6.70
CA VAL A 122 -9.32 13.22 -6.50
C VAL A 122 -8.71 14.62 -6.50
N CYS A 123 -7.86 14.90 -5.52
CA CYS A 123 -7.06 16.10 -5.42
C CYS A 123 -5.60 15.70 -5.24
N ASP A 124 -4.73 16.12 -6.16
CA ASP A 124 -3.29 15.95 -6.05
C ASP A 124 -2.58 17.14 -6.72
N VAL A 125 -1.43 17.52 -6.15
CA VAL A 125 -0.57 18.58 -6.70
C VAL A 125 0.12 18.12 -7.98
N PHE A 126 0.38 16.82 -8.11
CA PHE A 126 0.97 16.24 -9.31
C PHE A 126 -0.13 15.80 -10.28
N ASP A 127 -0.20 16.49 -11.42
CA ASP A 127 -1.15 16.22 -12.50
C ASP A 127 -1.21 14.75 -12.90
N VAL A 128 -0.04 14.09 -12.97
CA VAL A 128 0.08 12.69 -13.38
C VAL A 128 -0.76 11.76 -12.48
N TYR A 129 -0.75 11.96 -11.16
CA TYR A 129 -1.52 11.11 -10.25
C TYR A 129 -3.01 11.43 -10.31
N ALA A 130 -3.38 12.71 -10.38
CA ALA A 130 -4.78 13.09 -10.49
C ALA A 130 -5.41 12.61 -11.80
N GLU A 131 -4.68 12.69 -12.92
CA GLU A 131 -5.12 12.22 -14.23
C GLU A 131 -5.21 10.70 -14.29
N GLU A 132 -4.26 9.98 -13.70
CA GLU A 132 -4.31 8.52 -13.58
C GLU A 132 -5.58 8.07 -12.83
N ALA A 133 -5.90 8.71 -11.70
CA ALA A 133 -7.11 8.41 -10.93
C ALA A 133 -8.40 8.68 -11.75
N VAL A 134 -8.52 9.85 -12.38
CA VAL A 134 -9.71 10.16 -13.20
C VAL A 134 -9.87 9.20 -14.38
N ALA A 135 -8.76 8.82 -15.02
CA ALA A 135 -8.79 7.87 -16.12
C ALA A 135 -9.18 6.45 -15.65
N ALA A 136 -8.74 6.06 -14.45
CA ALA A 136 -9.02 4.74 -13.88
C ALA A 136 -10.43 4.61 -13.29
N PHE A 137 -11.01 5.69 -12.77
CA PHE A 137 -12.21 5.65 -11.93
C PHE A 137 -13.35 6.49 -12.51
N PRO A 138 -14.27 5.88 -13.27
CA PRO A 138 -15.44 6.58 -13.81
C PRO A 138 -16.27 7.23 -12.70
N GLY A 139 -16.62 8.50 -12.86
CA GLY A 139 -17.35 9.30 -11.86
C GLY A 139 -16.45 10.06 -10.88
N CYS A 140 -15.13 9.84 -10.90
CA CYS A 140 -14.18 10.60 -10.10
C CYS A 140 -13.85 11.94 -10.78
N LYS A 141 -14.11 13.06 -10.09
CA LYS A 141 -13.79 14.41 -10.55
C LYS A 141 -12.43 14.85 -10.03
N ARG A 142 -11.62 15.49 -10.88
CA ARG A 142 -10.39 16.15 -10.46
C ARG A 142 -10.70 17.50 -9.79
N TYR A 143 -10.06 17.73 -8.66
CA TYR A 143 -9.99 19.02 -7.97
C TYR A 143 -8.53 19.47 -7.95
N ARG A 144 -8.29 20.76 -8.20
CA ARG A 144 -6.92 21.31 -8.15
C ARG A 144 -6.49 21.63 -6.73
N ASN A 145 -7.45 22.08 -5.93
CA ASN A 145 -7.27 22.52 -4.56
C ASN A 145 -8.19 21.67 -3.68
N TYR A 146 -7.75 21.30 -2.47
CA TYR A 146 -8.57 20.45 -1.61
C TYR A 146 -9.78 21.22 -1.07
N GLU A 147 -9.66 22.54 -0.90
CA GLU A 147 -10.76 23.42 -0.47
C GLU A 147 -11.96 23.33 -1.42
N GLU A 148 -11.72 23.31 -2.74
CA GLU A 148 -12.79 23.13 -3.74
C GLU A 148 -13.46 21.75 -3.63
N MET A 149 -12.70 20.72 -3.24
CA MET A 149 -13.25 19.40 -2.98
C MET A 149 -14.12 19.40 -1.71
N LEU A 150 -13.68 20.11 -0.66
CA LEU A 150 -14.41 20.22 0.60
C LEU A 150 -15.72 21.01 0.45
N GLU A 151 -15.79 21.96 -0.46
CA GLU A 151 -17.03 22.69 -0.78
C GLU A 151 -18.01 21.86 -1.63
N SER A 152 -17.56 20.76 -2.21
CA SER A 152 -18.38 19.97 -3.13
C SER A 152 -19.52 19.26 -2.42
N PRO A 153 -20.77 19.35 -2.92
CA PRO A 153 -21.88 18.56 -2.43
C PRO A 153 -21.77 17.09 -2.86
N ASP A 154 -20.81 16.73 -3.72
CA ASP A 154 -20.56 15.37 -4.23
C ASP A 154 -19.59 14.55 -3.37
N ILE A 155 -19.20 15.10 -2.21
CA ILE A 155 -18.23 14.52 -1.29
C ILE A 155 -18.85 14.47 0.11
N ASP A 156 -19.00 13.28 0.67
CA ASP A 156 -19.48 13.05 2.04
C ASP A 156 -18.30 12.88 3.02
N ALA A 157 -17.23 12.24 2.55
CA ALA A 157 -16.03 11.95 3.33
C ALA A 157 -14.75 12.20 2.52
N VAL A 158 -13.64 12.47 3.21
CA VAL A 158 -12.32 12.57 2.60
C VAL A 158 -11.33 11.59 3.23
N VAL A 159 -10.48 11.04 2.38
CA VAL A 159 -9.27 10.31 2.75
C VAL A 159 -8.08 11.25 2.51
N ILE A 160 -7.28 11.48 3.54
CA ILE A 160 -6.12 12.37 3.50
C ILE A 160 -4.85 11.52 3.57
N ALA A 161 -4.08 11.54 2.48
CA ALA A 161 -2.82 10.82 2.33
C ALA A 161 -1.70 11.72 1.75
N THR A 162 -1.72 12.99 2.16
CA THR A 162 -0.72 14.02 1.85
C THR A 162 0.55 13.83 2.70
N PRO A 163 1.60 14.65 2.51
CA PRO A 163 2.70 14.68 3.47
C PRO A 163 2.20 15.08 4.85
N ASP A 164 2.80 14.50 5.88
CA ASP A 164 2.35 14.53 7.27
C ASP A 164 1.98 15.95 7.77
N HIS A 165 2.67 17.00 7.31
CA HIS A 165 2.49 18.40 7.76
C HIS A 165 1.22 19.05 7.25
N TRP A 166 0.55 18.40 6.30
CA TRP A 166 -0.75 18.79 5.77
C TRP A 166 -1.91 18.04 6.42
N HIS A 167 -1.66 17.01 7.21
CA HIS A 167 -2.72 16.18 7.80
C HIS A 167 -3.65 17.01 8.70
N ALA A 168 -3.10 17.69 9.71
CA ALA A 168 -3.86 18.50 10.65
C ALA A 168 -4.67 19.63 9.98
N PRO A 169 -4.07 20.52 9.16
CA PRO A 169 -4.82 21.64 8.56
C PRO A 169 -5.92 21.16 7.61
N ILE A 170 -5.67 20.15 6.78
CA ILE A 170 -6.68 19.61 5.86
C ILE A 170 -7.80 18.91 6.64
N SER A 171 -7.46 18.15 7.69
CA SER A 171 -8.48 17.47 8.52
C SER A 171 -9.38 18.47 9.23
N ILE A 172 -8.82 19.54 9.81
CA ILE A 172 -9.60 20.61 10.45
C ILE A 172 -10.52 21.28 9.42
N ALA A 173 -10.00 21.64 8.24
CA ALA A 173 -10.80 22.25 7.19
C ALA A 173 -11.95 21.33 6.72
N ALA A 174 -11.68 20.03 6.59
CA ALA A 174 -12.69 19.05 6.20
C ALA A 174 -13.80 18.89 7.24
N LEU A 175 -13.43 18.82 8.52
CA LEU A 175 -14.40 18.78 9.63
C LEU A 175 -15.26 20.05 9.67
N GLN A 176 -14.65 21.23 9.52
CA GLN A 176 -15.36 22.51 9.44
C GLN A 176 -16.30 22.60 8.23
N ALA A 177 -15.97 21.92 7.14
CA ALA A 177 -16.83 21.76 5.96
C ALA A 177 -17.90 20.65 6.11
N ASN A 178 -18.10 20.12 7.33
CA ASN A 178 -19.01 19.01 7.63
C ASN A 178 -18.73 17.74 6.82
N LYS A 179 -17.46 17.43 6.55
CA LYS A 179 -17.04 16.18 5.90
C LYS A 179 -16.55 15.18 6.93
N HIS A 180 -16.83 13.90 6.72
CA HIS A 180 -16.16 12.84 7.47
C HIS A 180 -14.70 12.73 7.06
N VAL A 181 -13.82 12.40 8.00
CA VAL A 181 -12.37 12.39 7.75
C VAL A 181 -11.75 11.05 8.12
N TYR A 182 -11.02 10.47 7.17
CA TYR A 182 -9.98 9.49 7.42
C TYR A 182 -8.63 10.13 7.07
N VAL A 183 -7.66 10.08 7.98
CA VAL A 183 -6.33 10.66 7.77
C VAL A 183 -5.24 9.65 8.08
N GLU A 184 -4.21 9.61 7.23
CA GLU A 184 -3.05 8.74 7.42
C GLU A 184 -2.25 9.08 8.68
N LYS A 185 -1.49 8.08 9.15
CA LYS A 185 -0.59 8.26 10.29
C LYS A 185 0.73 8.92 9.85
N PRO A 186 1.32 9.83 10.65
CA PRO A 186 0.79 10.38 11.91
C PRO A 186 -0.31 11.44 11.67
N MET A 187 -1.34 11.48 12.52
CA MET A 187 -2.46 12.41 12.36
C MET A 187 -2.05 13.90 12.48
N THR A 188 -1.08 14.20 13.35
CA THR A 188 -0.59 15.56 13.62
C THR A 188 0.93 15.57 13.82
N HIS A 189 1.57 16.71 13.62
CA HIS A 189 3.03 16.90 13.84
C HIS A 189 3.38 17.22 15.28
N ASN A 190 2.49 17.90 15.97
CA ASN A 190 2.71 18.36 17.33
C ASN A 190 1.42 18.25 18.15
N ILE A 191 1.56 18.41 19.46
CA ILE A 191 0.46 18.30 20.42
C ILE A 191 -0.57 19.44 20.24
N GLY A 192 -0.11 20.63 19.86
CA GLY A 192 -1.02 21.77 19.62
C GLY A 192 -2.02 21.49 18.50
N GLU A 193 -1.55 20.90 17.40
CA GLU A 193 -2.41 20.42 16.32
C GLU A 193 -3.39 19.33 16.77
N THR A 194 -2.99 18.46 17.71
CA THR A 194 -3.90 17.44 18.27
C THR A 194 -5.07 18.08 18.99
N TYR A 195 -4.83 19.11 19.81
CA TYR A 195 -5.91 19.83 20.50
C TYR A 195 -6.78 20.61 19.51
N ALA A 196 -6.18 21.29 18.52
CA ALA A 196 -6.93 22.00 17.50
C ALA A 196 -7.84 21.07 16.68
N LEU A 197 -7.37 19.86 16.37
CA LEU A 197 -8.18 18.85 15.67
C LEU A 197 -9.29 18.30 16.55
N GLN A 198 -9.04 18.10 17.85
CA GLN A 198 -10.06 17.69 18.81
C GLN A 198 -11.19 18.72 18.91
N GLU A 199 -10.85 20.02 18.92
CA GLU A 199 -11.84 21.12 18.98
C GLU A 199 -12.69 21.24 17.70
N ALA A 200 -12.25 20.64 16.59
CA ALA A 200 -12.96 20.69 15.31
C ALA A 200 -14.03 19.60 15.14
N VAL A 201 -14.07 18.60 16.04
CA VAL A 201 -15.07 17.50 16.06
C VAL A 201 -16.25 17.86 16.97
#